data_AF-A0A7X6HTU8-F1
#
_entry.id   AF-A0A7X6HTU8-F1
#
_cell.length_a   1.000
_cell.length_b   1.000
_cell.length_c   1.000
_cell.angle_alpha   90.00
_cell.angle_beta   90.00
_cell.angle_gamma   90.00
#
_symmetry.space_group_name_H-M   'P 1'
#
loop_
_entity.id
_entity.type
_entity.pdbx_description
1 polymer ?
#
loop_
_entity_poly.entity_id
_entity_poly.type
_entity_poly.pdbx_seq_one_letter_code
_entity_poly.pdbx_strand_id
1 'polypeptide(L)'
;CPPHPTDTQKLRIGYIAGDFYKHALTHLMLELFALHDRTQFEIFTYSLGPNDGSFERQKIEADSDKFTDLRGLTTAAAAEKIYSDRPHILVDMGAYTQHSNPGILAMRPAPIQINYLTYASTMGADYIDYIITDNTVTPPRLAEFFY
;
A
#
# COMPACT_ATOMS: atom_id res chain seq x y z
N CYS A 1 7.42 13.18 8.60
CA CYS A 1 7.61 12.35 9.81
C CYS A 1 9.09 12.01 9.99
N PRO A 2 9.63 12.03 11.22
CA PRO A 2 10.95 11.45 11.48
C PRO A 2 10.91 9.92 11.25
N PRO A 3 12.04 9.29 10.90
CA PRO A 3 12.11 7.84 10.74
C PRO A 3 11.72 7.14 12.04
N HIS A 4 10.89 6.10 11.96
CA HIS A 4 10.61 5.26 13.12
C HIS A 4 11.90 4.56 13.55
N PRO A 5 12.26 4.57 14.84
CA PRO A 5 13.37 3.76 15.32
C PRO A 5 13.06 2.30 15.01
N THR A 6 13.97 1.62 14.31
CA THR A 6 13.94 0.18 14.04
C THR A 6 14.27 -0.61 15.31
N ASP A 7 13.39 -0.50 16.32
CA ASP A 7 13.45 -1.29 17.55
C ASP A 7 12.82 -2.69 17.33
N THR A 8 12.36 -2.95 16.10
CA THR A 8 11.78 -4.22 15.66
C THR A 8 12.74 -4.95 14.73
N GLN A 9 12.96 -6.24 14.96
CA GLN A 9 13.76 -7.08 14.06
C GLN A 9 13.13 -7.26 12.66
N LYS A 10 11.82 -7.01 12.52
CA LYS A 10 11.07 -7.17 11.26
C LYS A 10 10.81 -5.83 10.58
N LEU A 11 10.78 -5.84 9.25
CA LEU A 11 10.33 -4.73 8.43
C LEU A 11 8.80 -4.76 8.30
N ARG A 12 8.14 -3.69 8.77
CA ARG A 12 6.69 -3.51 8.64
C ARG A 12 6.33 -2.90 7.29
N ILE A 13 5.51 -3.60 6.52
CA ILE A 13 5.04 -3.15 5.22
C ILE A 13 3.52 -3.02 5.25
N GLY A 14 3.03 -1.83 4.96
CA GLY A 14 1.61 -1.57 4.73
C GLY A 14 1.29 -1.59 3.24
N TYR A 15 0.20 -2.22 2.85
CA TYR A 15 -0.39 -2.14 1.52
C TYR A 15 -1.74 -1.44 1.61
N ILE A 16 -1.95 -0.36 0.85
CA ILE A 16 -3.22 0.37 0.81
C ILE A 16 -3.82 0.31 -0.59
N ALA A 17 -5.10 -0.09 -0.67
CA ALA A 17 -5.82 -0.15 -1.95
C ALA A 17 -7.33 0.00 -1.76
N GLY A 18 -7.99 0.51 -2.80
CA GLY A 18 -9.44 0.41 -2.94
C GLY A 18 -9.90 -1.01 -3.26
N ASP A 19 -9.04 -1.82 -3.87
CA ASP A 19 -9.45 -2.99 -4.66
C ASP A 19 -9.33 -4.34 -3.95
N PHE A 20 -9.17 -4.37 -2.62
CA PHE A 20 -9.11 -5.59 -1.81
C PHE A 20 -10.47 -6.26 -1.68
N TYR A 21 -10.99 -6.73 -2.81
CA TYR A 21 -12.20 -7.51 -3.03
C TYR A 21 -12.03 -8.26 -4.38
N LYS A 22 -13.08 -8.88 -4.92
CA LYS A 22 -13.02 -9.52 -6.25
C LYS A 22 -12.77 -8.48 -7.36
N HIS A 23 -11.51 -8.22 -7.65
CA HIS A 23 -11.02 -7.22 -8.60
C HIS A 23 -9.72 -7.67 -9.29
N ALA A 24 -9.41 -7.06 -10.45
CA ALA A 24 -8.22 -7.39 -11.24
C ALA A 24 -6.91 -7.28 -10.45
N LEU A 25 -6.73 -6.21 -9.66
CA LEU A 25 -5.57 -6.06 -8.77
C LEU A 25 -5.42 -7.27 -7.84
N THR A 26 -6.50 -7.66 -7.19
CA THR A 26 -6.47 -8.75 -6.21
C THR A 26 -6.14 -10.07 -6.88
N HIS A 27 -6.63 -10.35 -8.09
CA HIS A 27 -6.24 -11.55 -8.83
C HIS A 27 -4.73 -11.63 -9.10
N LEU A 28 -4.04 -10.51 -9.30
CA LEU A 28 -2.60 -10.48 -9.53
C LEU A 28 -1.79 -10.66 -8.23
N MET A 29 -2.34 -10.21 -7.11
CA MET A 29 -1.60 -10.03 -5.86
C MET A 29 -2.07 -10.93 -4.73
N LEU A 30 -3.02 -11.82 -4.99
CA LEU A 30 -3.73 -12.60 -3.96
C LEU A 30 -2.78 -13.38 -3.04
N GLU A 31 -1.72 -13.97 -3.59
CA GLU A 31 -0.75 -14.75 -2.82
C GLU A 31 0.39 -13.90 -2.25
N LEU A 32 0.56 -12.64 -2.68
CA LEU A 32 1.66 -11.77 -2.25
C LEU A 32 1.73 -11.70 -0.73
N PHE A 33 0.57 -11.48 -0.10
CA PHE A 33 0.50 -11.25 1.34
C PHE A 33 1.00 -12.48 2.09
N ALA A 34 0.53 -13.68 1.75
CA ALA A 34 0.97 -14.94 2.38
C ALA A 34 2.47 -15.23 2.17
N LEU A 35 3.02 -14.87 1.01
CA LEU A 35 4.36 -15.30 0.61
C LEU A 35 5.51 -14.48 1.22
N HIS A 36 5.24 -13.39 1.94
CA HIS A 36 6.31 -12.70 2.67
C HIS A 36 6.89 -13.58 3.79
N ASP A 37 8.21 -13.63 3.90
CA ASP A 37 8.90 -14.31 4.99
C ASP A 37 8.58 -13.63 6.33
N ARG A 38 7.70 -14.25 7.13
CA ARG A 38 7.27 -13.72 8.43
C ARG A 38 8.37 -13.69 9.48
N THR A 39 9.56 -14.24 9.22
CA THR A 39 10.73 -14.02 10.08
C THR A 39 11.36 -12.65 9.86
N GLN A 40 11.16 -12.06 8.68
CA GLN A 40 11.74 -10.77 8.27
C GLN A 40 10.71 -9.66 8.13
N PHE A 41 9.45 -9.99 7.83
CA PHE A 41 8.41 -9.02 7.51
C PHE A 41 7.16 -9.15 8.38
N GLU A 42 6.49 -8.03 8.61
CA GLU A 42 5.16 -7.94 9.21
C GLU A 42 4.26 -7.15 8.25
N ILE A 43 3.14 -7.76 7.85
CA ILE A 43 2.32 -7.33 6.71
C ILE A 43 0.99 -6.76 7.19
N PHE A 44 0.77 -5.50 6.85
CA PHE A 44 -0.45 -4.75 7.12
C PHE A 44 -1.18 -4.49 5.81
N THR A 45 -2.49 -4.63 5.81
CA THR A 45 -3.35 -4.28 4.67
C THR A 45 -4.44 -3.31 5.07
N TYR A 46 -4.61 -2.26 4.27
CA TYR A 46 -5.52 -1.15 4.50
C TYR A 46 -6.50 -1.05 3.33
N SER A 47 -7.75 -1.46 3.55
CA SER A 47 -8.78 -1.46 2.52
C SER A 47 -9.56 -0.14 2.53
N LEU A 48 -9.66 0.50 1.37
CA LEU A 48 -10.51 1.67 1.14
C LEU A 48 -11.82 1.36 0.43
N GLY A 49 -11.92 0.20 -0.24
CA GLY A 49 -13.12 -0.21 -0.96
C GLY A 49 -13.94 -1.28 -0.25
N PRO A 50 -15.05 -1.71 -0.89
CA PRO A 50 -16.08 -2.51 -0.26
C PRO A 50 -15.57 -3.87 0.23
N ASN A 51 -16.18 -4.36 1.31
CA ASN A 51 -16.18 -5.78 1.62
C ASN A 51 -17.35 -6.42 0.87
N ASP A 52 -17.06 -7.19 -0.18
CA ASP A 52 -18.04 -7.90 -1.01
C ASP A 52 -18.29 -9.35 -0.54
N GLY A 53 -17.65 -9.77 0.55
CA GLY A 53 -17.71 -11.13 1.07
C GLY A 53 -17.02 -12.17 0.19
N SER A 54 -16.22 -11.75 -0.80
CA SER A 54 -15.54 -12.65 -1.73
C SER A 54 -14.48 -13.51 -1.06
N PHE A 55 -14.13 -14.61 -1.73
CA PHE A 55 -12.98 -15.44 -1.34
C PHE A 55 -11.69 -14.61 -1.33
N GLU A 56 -11.51 -13.76 -2.34
CA GLU A 56 -10.38 -12.85 -2.49
C GLU A 56 -10.21 -11.95 -1.27
N ARG A 57 -11.30 -11.30 -0.83
CA ARG A 57 -11.31 -10.48 0.39
C ARG A 57 -10.89 -11.28 1.61
N GLN A 58 -11.54 -12.42 1.83
CA GLN A 58 -11.32 -13.26 3.02
C GLN A 58 -9.90 -13.80 3.06
N LYS A 59 -9.33 -14.15 1.89
CA LYS A 59 -7.95 -14.62 1.80
C LYS A 59 -6.96 -13.52 2.12
N ILE A 60 -7.13 -12.30 1.62
CA ILE A 60 -6.26 -11.17 2.00
C ILE A 60 -6.36 -10.91 3.51
N GLU A 61 -7.57 -10.92 4.08
CA GLU A 61 -7.78 -10.77 5.52
C GLU A 61 -7.04 -11.84 6.33
N ALA A 62 -7.08 -13.09 5.90
CA ALA A 62 -6.44 -14.22 6.57
C ALA A 62 -4.90 -14.25 6.40
N ASP A 63 -4.41 -13.81 5.23
CA ASP A 63 -3.00 -13.87 4.87
C ASP A 63 -2.20 -12.66 5.38
N SER A 64 -2.87 -11.64 5.91
CA SER A 64 -2.24 -10.45 6.48
C SER A 64 -2.03 -10.59 7.98
N ASP A 65 -0.91 -10.09 8.52
CA ASP A 65 -0.72 -10.05 9.98
C ASP A 65 -1.73 -9.09 10.64
N LYS A 66 -2.12 -8.05 9.90
CA LYS A 66 -3.25 -7.18 10.27
C LYS A 66 -3.98 -6.64 9.05
N PHE A 67 -5.29 -6.88 8.98
CA PHE A 67 -6.18 -6.24 8.03
C PHE A 67 -6.99 -5.12 8.69
N THR A 68 -7.04 -3.95 8.06
CA THR A 68 -7.80 -2.79 8.53
C THR A 68 -8.72 -2.27 7.44
N ASP A 69 -10.02 -2.26 7.70
CA ASP A 69 -11.00 -1.55 6.87
C ASP A 69 -11.01 -0.05 7.25
N LEU A 70 -10.69 0.81 6.29
CA LEU A 70 -10.64 2.27 6.46
C LEU A 70 -11.89 2.97 5.90
N ARG A 71 -12.88 2.22 5.40
CA ARG A 71 -14.11 2.82 4.86
C ARG A 71 -14.84 3.63 5.91
N GLY A 72 -15.39 4.76 5.48
CA GLY A 72 -16.16 5.67 6.33
C GLY A 72 -15.31 6.51 7.29
N LEU A 73 -14.00 6.28 7.36
CA LEU A 73 -13.10 7.18 8.08
C LEU A 73 -12.82 8.44 7.26
N THR A 74 -12.58 9.54 7.97
CA THR A 74 -11.99 10.73 7.34
C THR A 74 -10.55 10.44 6.93
N THR A 75 -10.01 11.19 5.97
CA THR A 75 -8.60 11.08 5.55
C THR A 75 -7.65 11.16 6.75
N ALA A 76 -7.90 12.10 7.68
CA ALA A 76 -7.08 12.26 8.87
C ALA A 76 -7.15 11.06 9.82
N ALA A 77 -8.35 10.54 10.07
CA ALA A 77 -8.52 9.36 10.93
C ALA A 77 -7.90 8.10 10.31
N ALA A 78 -8.01 7.94 9.00
CA ALA A 78 -7.40 6.83 8.27
C ALA A 78 -5.86 6.89 8.33
N ALA A 79 -5.28 8.06 8.08
CA ALA A 79 -3.83 8.26 8.17
C ALA A 79 -3.31 8.07 9.61
N GLU A 80 -4.02 8.56 10.63
CA GLU A 80 -3.66 8.35 12.05
C GLU A 80 -3.65 6.85 12.40
N LYS A 81 -4.62 6.09 11.88
CA LYS A 81 -4.71 4.64 12.10
C LYS A 81 -3.52 3.91 11.48
N ILE A 82 -3.11 4.28 10.27
CA ILE A 82 -1.92 3.74 9.61
C ILE A 82 -0.65 4.14 10.38
N TYR A 83 -0.53 5.41 10.76
CA TYR A 83 0.62 5.92 11.52
C TYR A 83 0.78 5.20 12.87
N SER A 84 -0.33 4.88 13.54
CA SER A 84 -0.34 4.14 14.81
C SER A 84 0.24 2.73 14.68
N ASP A 85 0.09 2.10 13.51
CA ASP A 85 0.67 0.77 13.22
C ASP A 85 2.19 0.86 12.93
N ARG A 86 2.69 2.06 12.64
CA ARG A 86 4.10 2.37 12.35
C ARG A 86 4.68 1.51 11.22
N PRO A 87 4.05 1.42 10.04
CA PRO A 87 4.68 0.80 8.89
C PRO A 87 5.97 1.55 8.53
N HIS A 88 7.03 0.82 8.19
CA HIS A 88 8.26 1.42 7.67
C HIS A 88 8.08 1.82 6.21
N ILE A 89 7.33 1.01 5.46
CA ILE A 89 7.00 1.23 4.06
C ILE A 89 5.48 1.18 3.91
N LEU A 90 4.90 2.16 3.24
CA LEU A 90 3.51 2.11 2.79
C LEU A 90 3.46 2.06 1.26
N VAL A 91 2.99 0.93 0.74
CA VAL A 91 2.82 0.67 -0.69
C VAL A 91 1.39 1.05 -1.09
N ASP A 92 1.28 2.11 -1.88
CA ASP A 92 0.05 2.51 -2.55
C ASP A 92 -0.18 1.69 -3.80
N MET A 93 -1.32 1.02 -3.84
CA MET A 93 -1.77 0.23 -4.98
C MET A 93 -3.08 0.79 -5.56
N GLY A 94 -3.47 2.01 -5.21
CA GLY A 94 -4.67 2.66 -5.73
C GLY A 94 -4.39 3.91 -6.58
N ALA A 95 -3.35 4.69 -6.26
CA ALA A 95 -3.03 5.94 -6.95
C ALA A 95 -4.27 6.83 -7.18
N TYR A 96 -4.65 7.08 -8.45
CA TYR A 96 -5.81 7.88 -8.85
C TYR A 96 -6.99 7.04 -9.36
N THR A 97 -7.13 5.79 -8.92
CA THR A 97 -8.27 4.93 -9.29
C THR A 97 -9.47 5.09 -8.36
N GLN A 98 -10.55 4.38 -8.67
CA GLN A 98 -11.75 4.36 -7.85
C GLN A 98 -11.43 3.94 -6.41
N HIS A 99 -12.08 4.59 -5.44
CA HIS A 99 -11.89 4.34 -4.00
C HIS A 99 -10.48 4.65 -3.44
N SER A 100 -9.56 5.19 -4.26
CA SER A 100 -8.29 5.73 -3.76
C SER A 100 -8.51 6.96 -2.88
N ASN A 101 -7.56 7.23 -1.99
CA ASN A 101 -7.52 8.44 -1.18
C ASN A 101 -6.08 8.93 -1.01
N PRO A 102 -5.50 9.58 -2.04
CA PRO A 102 -4.11 10.05 -2.00
C PRO A 102 -3.86 11.07 -0.87
N GLY A 103 -4.91 11.72 -0.34
CA GLY A 103 -4.80 12.59 0.83
C GLY A 103 -4.28 11.88 2.08
N ILE A 104 -4.47 10.56 2.19
CA ILE A 104 -3.90 9.76 3.28
C ILE A 104 -2.37 9.75 3.16
N LEU A 105 -1.86 9.56 1.95
CA LEU A 105 -0.42 9.51 1.68
C LEU A 105 0.23 10.89 1.78
N ALA A 106 -0.49 11.95 1.40
CA ALA A 106 -0.04 13.33 1.58
C ALA A 106 0.22 13.68 3.06
N MET A 107 -0.46 13.01 3.99
CA MET A 107 -0.20 13.15 5.43
C MET A 107 1.04 12.40 5.93
N ARG A 108 1.69 11.62 5.06
CA ARG A 108 2.90 10.83 5.34
C ARG A 108 2.83 9.94 6.59
N PRO A 109 1.84 9.03 6.69
CA PRO A 109 1.73 8.10 7.82
C PRO A 109 2.85 7.05 7.87
N ALA A 110 3.66 6.90 6.81
CA ALA A 110 4.88 6.10 6.80
C ALA A 110 6.09 6.95 6.36
N PRO A 111 7.32 6.61 6.81
CA PRO A 111 8.52 7.34 6.41
C PRO A 111 8.85 7.13 4.93
N ILE A 112 8.63 5.92 4.39
CA ILE A 112 8.78 5.59 2.97
C ILE A 112 7.40 5.25 2.38
N GLN A 113 7.06 5.87 1.26
CA GLN A 113 5.83 5.62 0.51
C GLN A 113 6.14 5.30 -0.95
N ILE A 114 5.52 4.24 -1.46
CA ILE A 114 5.85 3.66 -2.77
C ILE A 114 4.59 3.48 -3.59
N ASN A 115 4.60 3.89 -4.86
CA ASN A 115 3.56 3.50 -5.82
C ASN A 115 3.88 2.13 -6.44
N TYR A 116 2.87 1.25 -6.56
CA TYR A 116 3.04 -0.03 -7.23
C TYR A 116 1.78 -0.53 -7.97
N LEU A 117 2.02 -1.15 -9.13
CA LEU A 117 1.13 -2.00 -9.93
C LEU A 117 -0.03 -1.30 -10.65
N THR A 118 -0.96 -0.69 -9.92
CA THR A 118 -2.27 -0.27 -10.49
C THR A 118 -2.17 0.94 -11.41
N TYR A 119 -1.18 1.79 -11.17
CA TYR A 119 -0.97 3.00 -11.93
C TYR A 119 0.44 2.98 -12.51
N ALA A 120 0.55 2.57 -13.77
CA ALA A 120 1.83 2.41 -14.48
C ALA A 120 2.43 3.76 -14.93
N SER A 121 2.36 4.79 -14.09
CA SER A 121 2.88 6.12 -14.36
C SER A 121 3.23 6.81 -13.03
N THR A 122 3.87 7.97 -13.10
CA THR A 122 4.14 8.80 -11.93
C THR A 122 2.87 9.34 -11.30
N MET A 123 2.84 9.40 -9.98
CA MET A 123 1.81 10.17 -9.27
C MET A 123 2.06 11.68 -9.31
N GLY A 124 3.25 12.13 -9.75
CA GLY A 124 3.59 13.56 -9.79
C GLY A 124 3.48 14.24 -8.42
N ALA A 125 3.77 13.49 -7.35
CA ALA A 125 3.50 13.87 -5.98
C ALA A 125 4.78 13.80 -5.13
N ASP A 126 5.08 14.87 -4.41
CA ASP A 126 6.24 15.00 -3.51
C ASP A 126 6.18 14.11 -2.27
N TYR A 127 5.01 13.51 -2.01
CA TYR A 127 4.79 12.56 -0.92
C TYR A 127 4.98 11.09 -1.32
N ILE A 128 5.30 10.78 -2.58
CA ILE A 128 5.64 9.41 -3.02
C ILE A 128 7.14 9.36 -3.29
N ASP A 129 7.85 8.50 -2.54
CA ASP A 129 9.31 8.47 -2.57
C ASP A 129 9.85 7.56 -3.68
N TYR A 130 9.11 6.51 -4.05
CA TYR A 130 9.52 5.54 -5.08
C TYR A 130 8.34 5.02 -5.90
N ILE A 131 8.67 4.47 -7.08
CA ILE A 131 7.79 3.63 -7.87
C ILE A 131 8.48 2.27 -8.07
N ILE A 132 7.75 1.16 -7.87
CA ILE A 132 8.23 -0.17 -8.24
C ILE A 132 7.87 -0.42 -9.71
N THR A 133 8.89 -0.62 -10.53
CA THR A 133 8.79 -0.83 -11.98
C THR A 133 9.96 -1.69 -12.47
N ASP A 134 10.08 -1.89 -13.78
CA ASP A 134 11.13 -2.70 -14.41
C ASP A 134 11.74 -2.01 -15.64
N ASN A 135 12.88 -2.54 -16.11
CA ASN A 135 13.64 -1.96 -17.23
C ASN A 135 12.92 -2.01 -18.58
N THR A 136 11.86 -2.80 -18.71
CA THR A 136 11.05 -2.90 -19.94
C THR A 136 9.96 -1.84 -19.93
N VAL A 137 9.23 -1.71 -18.82
CA VAL A 137 8.15 -0.72 -18.66
C VAL A 137 8.72 0.69 -18.52
N THR A 138 9.75 0.85 -17.68
CA THR A 138 10.41 2.14 -17.41
C THR A 138 11.91 2.02 -17.68
N PRO A 139 12.34 1.95 -18.96
CA PRO A 139 13.76 1.97 -19.29
C PRO A 139 14.43 3.25 -18.79
N PRO A 140 15.74 3.25 -18.46
CA PRO A 140 16.42 4.39 -17.85
C PRO A 140 16.25 5.73 -18.57
N ARG A 141 16.10 5.70 -19.91
CA ARG A 141 15.85 6.90 -20.74
C ARG A 141 14.53 7.61 -20.44
N LEU A 142 13.58 6.95 -19.77
CA LEU A 142 12.29 7.53 -19.38
C LEU A 142 12.25 7.93 -17.90
N ALA A 143 13.30 7.66 -17.13
CA ALA A 143 13.28 7.88 -15.68
C ALA A 143 12.98 9.32 -15.29
N GLU A 144 13.40 10.30 -16.10
CA GLU A 144 13.13 11.73 -15.87
C GLU A 144 11.64 12.10 -15.83
N PHE A 145 10.77 11.29 -16.44
CA PHE A 145 9.32 11.51 -16.42
C PHE A 145 8.65 10.98 -15.16
N PHE A 146 9.41 10.36 -14.25
CA PHE A 146 8.89 9.75 -13.02
C PHE A 146 9.30 10.49 -11.73
N TYR A 147 10.10 11.55 -11.84
CA TYR A 147 10.51 12.43 -10.73
C TYR A 147 9.72 13.73 -10.68
#